data_AF-A0A7K1KN93-F1
#
_entry.id   AF-A0A7K1KN93-F1
#
_cell.length_a   1.000
_cell.length_b   1.000
_cell.length_c   1.000
_cell.angle_alpha   90.00
_cell.angle_beta   90.00
_cell.angle_gamma   90.00
#
_symmetry.space_group_name_H-M   'P 1'
#
loop_
_entity.id
_entity.type
_entity.pdbx_description
1 polymer ?
#
loop_
_entity_poly.entity_id
_entity_poly.type
_entity_poly.pdbx_seq_one_letter_code
_entity_poly.pdbx_strand_id
1 'polypeptide(L)'
;MGLFSFLKQRTSGQDPARADRGLLLFENTSEVIRAEKILRAAGFAVAVKGPPPEVRTGCDLAVEYPLIEGLNILRRLEEAKVPPLDAIPVTGPLLTPVDLYHVKDFGDHLMVRAANMKITVDKRTGVIVNVSGGGCPDVPWLAARLIGQRLDEAPSPRETGHTLCGYALGLAFEEMKRQCLPS
;
A
#
# COMPACT_ATOMS: atom_id res chain seq x y z
N MET A 1 -28.90 -5.32 42.62
CA MET A 1 -27.46 -5.63 42.77
C MET A 1 -26.87 -5.65 41.36
N GLY A 2 -26.32 -4.54 40.85
CA GLY A 2 -24.88 -4.23 40.92
C GLY A 2 -24.16 -4.89 39.74
N LEU A 3 -24.14 -4.31 38.53
CA LEU A 3 -23.22 -3.29 37.98
C LEU A 3 -21.74 -3.74 37.89
N PHE A 4 -21.20 -3.66 36.66
CA PHE A 4 -19.79 -3.71 36.21
C PHE A 4 -19.12 -5.07 35.91
N SER A 5 -19.33 -5.55 34.69
CA SER A 5 -18.34 -6.38 33.98
C SER A 5 -17.26 -5.46 33.39
N PHE A 6 -16.06 -5.54 33.95
CA PHE A 6 -14.86 -4.79 33.56
C PHE A 6 -14.55 -4.94 32.07
N LEU A 7 -14.64 -3.84 31.32
CA LEU A 7 -14.02 -3.73 30.00
C LEU A 7 -12.50 -3.83 30.18
N LYS A 8 -11.94 -4.96 29.75
CA LYS A 8 -10.51 -5.14 29.55
C LYS A 8 -10.07 -4.24 28.39
N GLN A 9 -9.73 -2.99 28.70
CA GLN A 9 -8.99 -2.12 27.81
C GLN A 9 -7.70 -2.86 27.42
N ARG A 10 -7.61 -3.29 26.16
CA ARG A 10 -6.32 -3.56 25.53
C ARG A 10 -5.59 -2.23 25.51
N THR A 11 -4.73 -2.01 26.48
CA THR A 11 -3.61 -1.09 26.36
C THR A 11 -2.91 -1.44 25.05
N SER A 12 -3.05 -0.57 24.06
CA SER A 12 -2.22 -0.55 22.87
C SER A 12 -0.79 -0.29 23.34
N GLY A 13 -0.10 -1.38 23.69
CA GLY A 13 1.33 -1.34 23.93
C GLY A 13 1.98 -0.74 22.69
N GLN A 14 2.75 0.33 22.90
CA GLN A 14 3.63 0.86 21.87
C GLN A 14 4.57 -0.27 21.46
N ASP A 15 4.51 -0.68 20.20
CA ASP A 15 5.45 -1.63 19.64
C ASP A 15 6.81 -0.92 19.49
N PRO A 16 7.86 -1.31 20.23
CA PRO A 16 9.19 -0.71 20.08
C PRO A 16 9.80 -0.98 18.69
N ALA A 17 9.19 -1.88 17.90
CA ALA A 17 9.61 -2.27 16.56
C ALA A 17 9.34 -1.25 15.43
N ARG A 18 8.87 -0.03 15.73
CA ARG A 18 8.67 1.03 14.73
C ARG A 18 9.64 2.20 14.84
N ALA A 19 10.43 2.28 15.91
CA ALA A 19 11.43 3.33 16.09
C ALA A 19 12.66 3.17 15.18
N ASP A 20 12.77 2.04 14.47
CA ASP A 20 13.82 1.72 13.49
C ASP A 20 13.41 2.05 12.04
N ARG A 21 12.24 2.65 11.82
CA ARG A 21 11.70 2.98 10.49
C ARG A 21 11.67 4.47 10.22
N GLY A 22 11.88 4.81 8.95
CA GLY A 22 11.73 6.16 8.41
C GLY A 22 10.70 6.17 7.28
N LEU A 23 10.23 7.36 6.95
CA LEU A 23 9.32 7.64 5.84
C LEU A 23 9.97 8.64 4.90
N LEU A 24 10.02 8.29 3.63
CA LEU A 24 10.35 9.20 2.54
C LEU A 24 9.05 9.79 2.00
N LEU A 25 8.98 11.12 2.03
CA LEU A 25 7.88 11.90 1.49
C LEU A 25 8.27 12.44 0.11
N PHE A 26 7.33 12.43 -0.82
CA PHE A 26 7.55 12.87 -2.20
C PHE A 26 6.44 13.84 -2.61
N GLU A 27 6.70 14.65 -3.64
CA GLU A 27 5.74 15.64 -4.11
C GLU A 27 4.55 14.97 -4.80
N ASN A 28 4.81 13.88 -5.53
CA ASN A 28 3.84 13.22 -6.37
C ASN A 28 3.98 11.69 -6.35
N THR A 29 2.87 11.01 -6.68
CA THR A 29 2.78 9.55 -6.69
C THR A 29 3.77 8.90 -7.66
N SER A 30 4.09 9.55 -8.78
CA SER A 30 5.06 9.04 -9.77
C SER A 30 6.47 8.91 -9.20
N GLU A 31 6.90 9.84 -8.34
CA GLU A 31 8.19 9.76 -7.66
C GLU A 31 8.23 8.62 -6.66
N VAL A 32 7.17 8.41 -5.88
CA VAL A 32 7.05 7.26 -4.96
C VAL A 32 7.25 5.95 -5.72
N ILE A 33 6.55 5.77 -6.86
CA ILE A 33 6.65 4.56 -7.68
C ILE A 33 8.07 4.38 -8.21
N ARG A 34 8.69 5.46 -8.69
CA ARG A 34 10.05 5.41 -9.24
C ARG A 34 11.07 5.10 -8.14
N ALA A 35 10.96 5.76 -6.99
CA ALA A 35 11.80 5.53 -5.82
C ALA A 35 11.68 4.08 -5.33
N GLU A 36 10.45 3.58 -5.13
CA GLU A 36 10.21 2.20 -4.72
C GLU A 36 10.86 1.21 -5.70
N LYS A 37 10.68 1.40 -7.00
CA LYS A 37 11.27 0.54 -8.03
C LYS A 37 12.80 0.54 -7.97
N ILE A 38 13.42 1.73 -7.86
CA ILE A 38 14.88 1.89 -7.75
C ILE A 38 15.40 1.17 -6.50
N LEU A 39 14.75 1.39 -5.36
CA LEU A 39 15.20 0.87 -4.07
C LEU A 39 15.02 -0.64 -3.98
N ARG A 40 13.89 -1.18 -4.44
CA ARG A 40 13.69 -2.64 -4.53
C ARG A 40 14.68 -3.31 -5.47
N ALA A 41 14.96 -2.70 -6.62
CA ALA A 41 15.96 -3.22 -7.56
C ALA A 41 17.39 -3.21 -6.97
N ALA A 42 17.66 -2.30 -6.04
CA ALA A 42 18.90 -2.25 -5.27
C ALA A 42 18.90 -3.17 -4.03
N GLY A 43 17.83 -3.93 -3.79
CA GLY A 43 17.74 -4.89 -2.69
C GLY A 43 17.30 -4.30 -1.34
N PHE A 44 16.91 -3.02 -1.28
CA PHE A 44 16.44 -2.42 -0.03
C PHE A 44 15.06 -2.95 0.37
N ALA A 45 14.90 -3.24 1.66
CA ALA A 45 13.64 -3.68 2.25
C ALA A 45 12.70 -2.48 2.50
N VAL A 46 12.04 -2.03 1.44
CA VAL A 46 11.10 -0.89 1.47
C VAL A 46 9.65 -1.32 1.30
N ALA A 47 8.72 -0.50 1.78
CA ALA A 47 7.28 -0.70 1.60
C ALA A 47 6.60 0.62 1.25
N VAL A 48 5.57 0.57 0.39
CA VAL A 48 4.73 1.73 0.11
C VAL A 48 3.61 1.81 1.13
N LYS A 49 3.43 2.99 1.73
CA LYS A 49 2.46 3.27 2.78
C LYS A 49 1.71 4.56 2.49
N GLY A 50 0.62 4.83 3.20
CA GLY A 50 0.04 6.17 3.22
C GLY A 50 0.80 7.07 4.21
N PRO A 51 1.10 8.33 3.86
CA PRO A 51 1.72 9.25 4.80
C PRO A 51 0.74 9.57 5.94
N PRO A 52 1.25 9.79 7.16
CA PRO A 52 0.48 10.32 8.27
C PRO A 52 -0.22 11.63 7.86
N PRO A 53 -1.45 11.90 8.35
CA PRO A 53 -2.18 13.13 8.03
C PRO A 53 -1.40 14.42 8.27
N GLU A 54 -0.54 14.43 9.29
CA GLU A 54 0.25 15.59 9.76
C GLU A 54 1.30 16.03 8.74
N VAL A 55 1.79 15.10 7.91
CA VAL A 55 2.87 15.34 6.94
C VAL A 55 2.40 15.13 5.50
N ARG A 56 1.10 14.98 5.28
CA ARG A 56 0.55 14.73 3.95
C ARG A 56 0.55 16.01 3.11
N THR A 57 1.44 16.08 2.14
CA THR A 57 1.59 17.21 1.21
C THR A 57 1.04 16.88 -0.17
N GLY A 58 -0.25 16.56 -0.27
CA GLY A 58 -0.94 16.33 -1.54
C GLY A 58 -0.72 14.96 -2.22
N CYS A 59 0.33 14.21 -1.85
CA CYS A 59 0.51 12.81 -2.25
C CYS A 59 -0.09 11.86 -1.19
N ASP A 60 -0.81 10.83 -1.64
CA ASP A 60 -1.39 9.81 -0.76
C ASP A 60 -0.44 8.62 -0.49
N LEU A 61 0.79 8.67 -0.99
CA LEU A 61 1.78 7.60 -0.83
C LEU A 61 3.11 8.12 -0.27
N ALA A 62 3.79 7.25 0.47
CA ALA A 62 5.14 7.42 1.01
C ALA A 62 5.90 6.09 0.93
N VAL A 63 7.23 6.15 1.03
CA VAL A 63 8.08 4.95 1.09
C VAL A 63 8.63 4.78 2.51
N GLU A 64 8.22 3.71 3.18
CA GLU A 64 8.78 3.28 4.46
C GLU A 64 10.09 2.51 4.24
N TYR A 65 11.09 2.81 5.05
CA TYR A 65 12.43 2.21 4.97
C TYR A 65 13.06 1.98 6.36
N PRO A 66 14.08 1.11 6.49
CA PRO A 66 14.84 0.95 7.72
C PRO A 66 15.79 2.15 7.92
N LEU A 67 15.75 2.83 9.07
CA LEU A 67 16.58 4.01 9.35
C LEU A 67 18.07 3.76 9.21
N ILE A 68 18.53 2.54 9.54
CA ILE A 68 19.94 2.14 9.39
C ILE A 68 20.42 2.22 7.94
N GLU A 69 19.53 2.08 6.96
CA GLU A 69 19.83 2.19 5.53
C GLU A 69 19.66 3.62 4.99
N GLY A 70 19.23 4.58 5.82
CA GLY A 70 18.79 5.90 5.38
C GLY A 70 19.82 6.65 4.52
N LEU A 71 21.09 6.65 4.92
CA LEU A 71 22.16 7.32 4.16
C LEU A 71 22.37 6.69 2.78
N ASN A 72 22.34 5.36 2.69
CA ASN A 72 22.52 4.62 1.44
C ASN A 72 21.33 4.85 0.49
N ILE A 73 20.11 4.82 1.05
CA ILE A 73 18.87 5.07 0.33
C ILE A 73 18.85 6.49 -0.24
N LEU A 74 19.15 7.51 0.56
CA LEU A 74 19.15 8.91 0.12
C LEU A 74 20.19 9.14 -0.99
N ARG A 75 21.41 8.63 -0.83
CA ARG A 75 22.44 8.70 -1.89
C ARG A 75 21.97 8.05 -3.19
N ARG A 76 21.35 6.86 -3.08
CA ARG A 76 20.88 6.13 -4.25
C ARG A 76 19.77 6.87 -5.00
N LEU A 77 18.87 7.52 -4.26
CA LEU A 77 17.79 8.32 -4.83
C LEU A 77 18.30 9.60 -5.48
N GLU A 78 19.30 10.26 -4.86
CA GLU A 78 19.98 11.42 -5.42
C GLU A 78 20.66 11.09 -6.75
N GLU A 79 21.45 10.01 -6.80
CA GLU A 79 22.10 9.51 -8.02
C GLU A 79 21.09 9.23 -9.14
N ALA A 80 19.92 8.71 -8.77
CA ALA A 80 18.85 8.40 -9.72
C ALA A 80 17.99 9.62 -10.08
N LYS A 81 18.27 10.80 -9.50
CA LYS A 81 17.51 12.05 -9.67
C LYS A 81 16.04 11.90 -9.26
N VAL A 82 15.80 11.27 -8.11
CA VAL A 82 14.48 11.15 -7.45
C VAL A 82 14.62 11.45 -5.95
N PRO A 83 15.18 12.61 -5.56
CA PRO A 83 15.32 12.94 -4.14
C PRO A 83 13.93 13.06 -3.49
N PRO A 84 13.76 12.58 -2.24
CA PRO A 84 12.53 12.85 -1.50
C PRO A 84 12.43 14.33 -1.13
N LEU A 85 11.21 14.82 -0.91
CA LEU A 85 10.99 16.14 -0.31
C LEU A 85 11.48 16.18 1.14
N ASP A 86 11.24 15.08 1.86
CA ASP A 86 11.67 14.94 3.24
C ASP A 86 11.87 13.46 3.59
N ALA A 87 12.73 13.22 4.58
CA ALA A 87 13.03 11.90 5.11
C ALA A 87 12.94 11.95 6.64
N ILE A 88 11.80 11.51 7.17
CA ILE A 88 11.47 11.65 8.59
C ILE A 88 11.54 10.31 9.32
N PRO A 89 12.05 10.26 10.55
CA PRO A 89 11.97 9.06 11.37
C PRO A 89 10.55 8.87 11.90
N VAL A 90 10.07 7.63 11.94
CA VAL A 90 8.77 7.28 12.55
C VAL A 90 8.93 7.32 14.06
N THR A 91 8.83 8.53 14.63
CA THR A 91 8.99 8.78 16.06
C THR A 91 7.63 9.03 16.71
N GLY A 92 7.07 7.96 17.30
CA GLY A 92 5.82 8.01 18.04
C GLY A 92 4.55 7.85 17.20
N PRO A 93 3.36 7.81 17.84
CA PRO A 93 2.11 7.42 17.20
C PRO A 93 1.65 8.33 16.06
N LEU A 94 1.95 9.62 16.14
CA LEU A 94 1.51 10.62 15.15
C LEU A 94 2.22 10.50 13.80
N LEU A 95 3.44 9.96 13.78
CA LEU A 95 4.19 9.76 12.53
C LEU A 95 4.09 8.34 12.00
N THR A 96 3.18 7.54 12.57
CA THR A 96 2.94 6.17 12.12
C THR A 96 2.25 6.20 10.75
N PRO A 97 2.83 5.54 9.73
CA PRO A 97 2.19 5.44 8.41
C PRO A 97 0.79 4.84 8.53
N VAL A 98 -0.16 5.41 7.81
CA VAL A 98 -1.53 4.87 7.78
C VAL A 98 -1.58 3.68 6.84
N ASP A 99 -2.53 2.78 7.10
CA ASP A 99 -2.76 1.66 6.20
C ASP A 99 -3.15 2.18 4.82
N LEU A 100 -2.41 1.71 3.82
CA LEU A 100 -2.66 2.01 2.41
C LEU A 100 -3.97 1.36 1.95
N TYR A 101 -4.31 0.23 2.57
CA TYR A 101 -5.40 -0.62 2.13
C TYR A 101 -6.68 -0.35 2.91
N HIS A 102 -7.78 -0.25 2.19
CA HIS A 102 -9.10 -0.30 2.79
C HIS A 102 -9.78 -1.59 2.36
N VAL A 103 -9.97 -2.48 3.33
CA VAL A 103 -10.53 -3.81 3.15
C VAL A 103 -11.98 -3.79 3.61
N LYS A 104 -12.88 -4.31 2.78
CA LYS A 104 -14.31 -4.40 3.10
C LYS A 104 -14.84 -5.78 2.73
N ASP A 105 -15.38 -6.47 3.73
CA ASP A 105 -16.08 -7.74 3.57
C ASP A 105 -17.57 -7.49 3.29
N PHE A 106 -18.10 -8.13 2.24
CA PHE A 106 -19.49 -8.06 1.79
C PHE A 106 -20.21 -9.42 1.92
N GLY A 107 -19.74 -10.32 2.78
CA GLY A 107 -20.32 -11.65 2.94
C GLY A 107 -19.60 -12.67 2.08
N ASP A 108 -20.10 -12.97 0.88
CA ASP A 108 -19.42 -13.90 -0.04
C ASP A 108 -18.24 -13.26 -0.79
N HIS A 109 -18.13 -11.93 -0.74
CA HIS A 109 -17.15 -11.16 -1.49
C HIS A 109 -16.24 -10.36 -0.58
N LEU A 110 -14.96 -10.26 -0.93
CA LEU A 110 -13.99 -9.38 -0.28
C LEU A 110 -13.55 -8.30 -1.26
N MET A 111 -13.54 -7.05 -0.83
CA MET A 111 -13.00 -5.93 -1.61
C MET A 111 -11.74 -5.37 -0.92
N VAL A 112 -10.68 -5.17 -1.70
CA VAL A 112 -9.49 -4.42 -1.28
C VAL A 112 -9.39 -3.16 -2.14
N ARG A 113 -9.11 -2.04 -1.49
CA ARG A 113 -8.88 -0.75 -2.14
C ARG A 113 -7.50 -0.23 -1.79
N ALA A 114 -6.74 0.22 -2.79
CA ALA A 114 -5.53 1.01 -2.62
C ALA A 114 -5.71 2.33 -3.37
N ALA A 115 -5.48 3.47 -2.69
CA ALA A 115 -5.86 4.79 -3.19
C ALA A 115 -7.31 4.79 -3.72
N ASN A 116 -7.53 5.17 -4.98
CA ASN A 116 -8.86 5.20 -5.60
C ASN A 116 -9.22 3.95 -6.40
N MET A 117 -8.39 2.89 -6.38
CA MET A 117 -8.63 1.65 -7.12
C MET A 117 -9.08 0.51 -6.22
N LYS A 118 -10.08 -0.25 -6.68
CA LYS A 118 -10.73 -1.34 -5.94
C LYS A 118 -10.71 -2.62 -6.76
N ILE A 119 -10.45 -3.73 -6.09
CA ILE A 119 -10.63 -5.08 -6.62
C ILE A 119 -11.50 -5.87 -5.66
N THR A 120 -12.45 -6.64 -6.20
CA THR A 120 -13.36 -7.48 -5.41
C THR A 120 -13.29 -8.92 -5.92
N VAL A 121 -13.19 -9.87 -4.98
CA VAL A 121 -13.07 -11.30 -5.24
C VAL A 121 -14.20 -12.05 -4.53
N ASP A 122 -14.77 -13.03 -5.21
CA ASP A 122 -15.61 -14.06 -4.58
C ASP A 122 -14.74 -14.99 -3.74
N LYS A 123 -14.98 -15.05 -2.43
CA LYS A 123 -14.11 -15.75 -1.47
C LYS A 123 -14.12 -17.27 -1.63
N ARG A 124 -15.16 -17.83 -2.25
CA ARG A 124 -15.31 -19.29 -2.40
C ARG A 124 -14.54 -19.80 -3.60
N THR A 125 -14.61 -19.06 -4.71
CA THR A 125 -14.05 -19.45 -6.01
C THR A 125 -12.69 -18.81 -6.27
N GLY A 126 -12.39 -17.71 -5.59
CA GLY A 126 -11.22 -16.87 -5.88
C GLY A 126 -11.36 -16.06 -7.17
N VAL A 127 -12.54 -16.01 -7.78
CA VAL A 127 -12.78 -15.28 -9.03
C VAL A 127 -12.88 -13.77 -8.75
N ILE A 128 -12.21 -12.98 -9.57
CA ILE A 128 -12.31 -11.52 -9.55
C ILE A 128 -13.66 -11.12 -10.15
N VAL A 129 -14.55 -10.58 -9.33
CA VAL A 129 -15.92 -10.24 -9.75
C VAL A 129 -16.08 -8.76 -10.10
N ASN A 130 -15.17 -7.90 -9.64
CA ASN A 130 -15.24 -6.47 -9.93
C ASN A 130 -13.85 -5.82 -9.84
N VAL A 131 -13.61 -4.88 -10.76
CA VAL A 131 -12.53 -3.89 -10.71
C VAL A 131 -13.20 -2.52 -10.92
N SER A 132 -12.98 -1.57 -10.02
CA SER A 132 -13.61 -0.26 -10.10
C SER A 132 -12.80 0.87 -9.47
N GLY A 133 -13.19 2.11 -9.78
CA GLY A 133 -12.51 3.33 -9.32
C GLY A 133 -11.57 3.94 -10.36
N GLY A 134 -10.74 4.89 -9.91
CA GLY A 134 -9.79 5.61 -10.77
C GLY A 134 -10.44 6.52 -11.82
N GLY A 135 -9.65 6.86 -12.84
CA GLY A 135 -10.04 7.66 -14.01
C GLY A 135 -9.01 7.63 -15.13
N CYS A 136 -8.05 6.70 -15.05
CA CYS A 136 -6.99 6.56 -16.03
C CYS A 136 -7.47 5.78 -17.26
N PRO A 137 -6.93 6.05 -18.46
CA PRO A 137 -7.43 5.47 -19.71
C PRO A 137 -7.24 3.95 -19.83
N ASP A 138 -6.33 3.34 -19.07
CA ASP A 138 -6.06 1.90 -19.08
C ASP A 138 -6.98 1.09 -18.14
N VAL A 139 -7.72 1.74 -17.24
CA VAL A 139 -8.59 1.06 -16.26
C VAL A 139 -9.65 0.18 -16.92
N PRO A 140 -10.39 0.62 -17.98
CA PRO A 140 -11.37 -0.25 -18.63
C PRO A 140 -10.75 -1.52 -19.22
N TRP A 141 -9.55 -1.41 -19.79
CA TRP A 141 -8.83 -2.56 -20.35
C TRP A 141 -8.36 -3.51 -19.26
N LEU A 142 -7.78 -2.99 -18.16
CA LEU A 142 -7.38 -3.80 -17.00
C LEU A 142 -8.58 -4.53 -16.40
N ALA A 143 -9.71 -3.83 -16.21
CA ALA A 143 -10.93 -4.42 -15.70
C ALA A 143 -11.43 -5.58 -16.59
N ALA A 144 -11.48 -5.37 -17.91
CA ALA A 144 -11.87 -6.41 -18.86
C ALA A 144 -10.92 -7.62 -18.87
N ARG A 145 -9.63 -7.41 -18.60
CA ARG A 145 -8.61 -8.47 -18.54
C ARG A 145 -8.69 -9.30 -17.26
N LEU A 146 -9.14 -8.70 -16.15
CA LEU A 146 -9.10 -9.28 -14.82
C LEU A 146 -10.43 -9.89 -14.39
N ILE A 147 -11.56 -9.24 -14.68
CA ILE A 147 -12.88 -9.71 -14.25
C ILE A 147 -13.18 -11.07 -14.89
N GLY A 148 -13.62 -12.02 -14.06
CA GLY A 148 -13.87 -13.41 -14.45
C GLY A 148 -12.66 -14.33 -14.34
N GLN A 149 -11.44 -13.80 -14.14
CA GLN A 149 -10.25 -14.61 -13.90
C GLN A 149 -10.16 -15.03 -12.43
N ARG A 150 -9.52 -16.17 -12.15
CA ARG A 150 -9.14 -16.55 -10.79
C ARG A 150 -7.94 -15.72 -10.33
N LEU A 151 -7.93 -15.32 -9.07
CA LEU A 151 -6.93 -14.42 -8.48
C LEU A 151 -5.49 -14.96 -8.56
N ASP A 152 -5.31 -16.28 -8.51
CA ASP A 152 -4.02 -16.97 -8.63
C ASP A 152 -3.52 -17.10 -10.08
N GLU A 153 -4.41 -17.00 -11.06
CA GLU A 153 -4.13 -17.13 -12.50
C GLU A 153 -4.09 -15.78 -13.24
N ALA A 154 -4.78 -14.78 -12.69
CA ALA A 154 -4.91 -13.46 -13.31
C ALA A 154 -3.54 -12.76 -13.46
N PRO A 155 -3.30 -12.04 -14.57
CA PRO A 155 -2.08 -11.28 -14.76
C PRO A 155 -1.98 -10.15 -13.73
N SER A 156 -0.76 -9.83 -13.30
CA SER A 156 -0.56 -8.72 -12.36
C SER A 156 -0.94 -7.38 -13.01
N PRO A 157 -1.82 -6.57 -12.39
CA PRO A 157 -2.09 -5.21 -12.87
C PRO A 157 -0.84 -4.32 -12.78
N ARG A 158 0.12 -4.67 -11.90
CA ARG A 158 1.40 -3.97 -11.77
C ARG A 158 2.31 -4.16 -12.99
N GLU A 159 2.17 -5.28 -13.68
CA GLU A 159 2.96 -5.61 -14.88
C GLU A 159 2.26 -5.19 -16.17
N THR A 160 0.92 -5.23 -16.17
CA THR A 160 0.11 -4.96 -17.37
C THR A 160 -0.46 -3.54 -17.43
N GLY A 161 -0.50 -2.83 -16.31
CA GLY A 161 -0.94 -1.43 -16.22
C GLY A 161 0.17 -0.45 -16.57
N HIS A 162 -0.22 0.70 -17.11
CA HIS A 162 0.73 1.75 -17.54
C HIS A 162 0.50 3.10 -16.85
N THR A 163 -0.53 3.18 -15.99
CA THR A 163 -0.90 4.40 -15.29
C THR A 163 -0.77 4.26 -13.78
N LEU A 164 -0.90 5.39 -13.07
CA LEU A 164 -0.98 5.41 -11.60
C LEU A 164 -2.16 4.59 -11.08
N CYS A 165 -3.29 4.55 -11.81
CA CYS A 165 -4.41 3.69 -11.47
C CYS A 165 -4.04 2.21 -11.63
N GLY A 166 -3.35 1.83 -12.71
CA GLY A 166 -2.85 0.47 -12.90
C GLY A 166 -1.92 0.03 -11.76
N TYR A 167 -1.01 0.91 -11.34
CA TYR A 167 -0.14 0.68 -10.19
C TYR A 167 -0.92 0.49 -8.88
N ALA A 168 -1.86 1.39 -8.56
CA ALA A 168 -2.69 1.29 -7.37
C ALA A 168 -3.55 0.02 -7.38
N LEU A 169 -4.10 -0.36 -8.53
CA LEU A 169 -4.81 -1.64 -8.70
C LEU A 169 -3.88 -2.82 -8.45
N GLY A 170 -2.62 -2.75 -8.90
CA GLY A 170 -1.59 -3.75 -8.61
C GLY A 170 -1.33 -3.92 -7.12
N LEU A 171 -1.21 -2.82 -6.37
CA LEU A 171 -1.07 -2.86 -4.92
C LEU A 171 -2.28 -3.52 -4.24
N ALA A 172 -3.51 -3.18 -4.67
CA ALA A 172 -4.72 -3.81 -4.16
C ALA A 172 -4.81 -5.31 -4.51
N PHE A 173 -4.34 -5.68 -5.69
CA PHE A 173 -4.29 -7.07 -6.16
C PHE A 173 -3.30 -7.93 -5.36
N GLU A 174 -2.10 -7.42 -5.09
CA GLU A 174 -1.10 -8.09 -4.24
C GLU A 174 -1.63 -8.30 -2.82
N GLU A 175 -2.26 -7.27 -2.24
CA GLU A 175 -2.88 -7.38 -0.92
C GLU A 175 -4.06 -8.37 -0.92
N MET A 176 -4.90 -8.37 -1.96
CA MET A 176 -5.97 -9.35 -2.11
C MET A 176 -5.41 -10.78 -2.16
N LYS A 177 -4.30 -11.02 -2.86
CA LYS A 177 -3.61 -12.32 -2.87
C LYS A 177 -3.15 -12.71 -1.47
N ARG A 178 -2.55 -11.79 -0.72
CA ARG A 178 -2.11 -12.05 0.66
C ARG A 178 -3.26 -12.45 1.60
N GLN A 179 -4.46 -11.91 1.38
CA GLN A 179 -5.62 -12.23 2.22
C GLN A 179 -6.36 -13.50 1.81
N CYS A 180 -6.40 -13.81 0.51
CA CYS A 180 -7.21 -14.91 -0.02
C CYS A 180 -6.41 -16.18 -0.33
N LEU A 181 -5.09 -16.09 -0.54
CA LEU A 181 -4.25 -17.24 -0.88
C LEU A 181 -3.42 -17.66 0.35
N PRO A 182 -3.31 -18.98 0.62
CA PRO A 182 -2.43 -19.46 1.67
C PRO A 182 -0.97 -19.10 1.38
N SER A 183 -0.22 -18.77 2.44
CA SER A 183 1.23 -18.50 2.40
C SER A 183 2.04 -19.76 2.14
#